data_AF-A0A4V1UK69-F1
#
_entry.id   AF-A0A4V1UK69-F1
#
_cell.length_a   1.000
_cell.length_b   1.000
_cell.length_c   1.000
_cell.angle_alpha   90.00
_cell.angle_beta   90.00
_cell.angle_gamma   90.00
#
_symmetry.space_group_name_H-M   'P 1'
#
loop_
_entity.id
_entity.type
_entity.pdbx_description
1 polymer ?
#
loop_
_entity_poly.entity_id
_entity_poly.type
_entity_poly.pdbx_seq_one_letter_code
_entity_poly.pdbx_strand_id
1 'polypeptide(L)' 'DAVLGAKVRVPTPEGVVQMTIPAGSNSGKILRLKARGAFAAGKRGDLLARLVVTLPDEPDEALTRFAEEWRAKRPYMPGR' A
#
# COMPACT_ATOMS: atom_id res chain seq x y z
N ASP A 1 -2.37 -3.18 -7.65
CA ASP A 1 -1.31 -3.51 -6.67
C ASP A 1 -1.78 -4.24 -5.43
N ALA A 2 -2.61 -3.65 -4.58
CA ALA A 2 -3.03 -4.24 -3.30
C ALA A 2 -3.58 -5.68 -3.42
N VAL A 3 -4.36 -5.95 -4.46
CA VAL A 3 -4.93 -7.27 -4.77
C VAL A 3 -3.86 -8.26 -5.20
N LEU A 4 -2.99 -7.89 -6.14
CA LEU A 4 -2.05 -8.79 -6.84
C LEU A 4 -0.69 -8.91 -6.15
N GLY A 5 -0.37 -7.98 -5.25
CA GLY A 5 0.99 -7.74 -4.79
C GLY A 5 1.76 -6.88 -5.78
N ALA A 6 2.77 -6.17 -5.29
CA ALA A 6 3.56 -5.25 -6.10
C ALA A 6 4.95 -5.05 -5.49
N LYS A 7 5.87 -4.51 -6.29
CA LYS A 7 7.14 -3.95 -5.80
C LYS A 7 7.11 -2.44 -6.01
N VAL A 8 7.12 -1.68 -4.93
CA VAL A 8 7.03 -0.21 -4.97
C VAL A 8 8.33 0.43 -4.52
N ARG A 9 8.58 1.65 -5.01
CA ARG A 9 9.69 2.49 -4.59
C ARG A 9 9.29 3.28 -3.35
N VAL A 10 10.09 3.20 -2.29
CA VAL A 10 9.85 3.89 -1.03
C VAL A 10 11.01 4.86 -0.77
N PRO A 11 10.75 6.17 -0.66
CA PRO A 11 11.77 7.12 -0.26
C PRO A 11 12.15 6.91 1.20
N THR A 12 13.45 6.89 1.48
CA THR A 12 14.02 6.81 2.82
C THR A 12 15.02 7.95 3.01
N PRO A 13 15.47 8.24 4.25
CA PRO A 13 16.47 9.27 4.48
C PRO A 13 17.80 9.06 3.73
N GLU A 14 18.14 7.82 3.33
CA GLU A 14 19.37 7.50 2.59
C GLU A 14 19.14 7.32 1.08
N GLY A 15 17.92 7.58 0.61
CA GLY A 15 17.53 7.38 -0.79
C GLY A 15 16.40 6.38 -0.96
N VAL A 16 16.10 6.06 -2.21
CA VAL A 16 14.93 5.25 -2.57
C VAL A 16 15.29 3.77 -2.51
N VAL A 17 14.44 2.97 -1.84
CA VAL A 17 14.58 1.50 -1.79
C VAL A 17 13.33 0.83 -2.35
N GLN A 18 13.47 -0.43 -2.75
CA GLN A 18 12.34 -1.24 -3.21
C GLN A 18 11.69 -1.96 -2.03
N MET A 19 10.36 -1.90 -1.93
CA MET A 19 9.57 -2.60 -0.93
C MET A 19 8.54 -3.49 -1.60
N THR A 20 8.41 -4.72 -1.12
CA THR A 20 7.39 -5.67 -1.60
C THR A 20 6.09 -5.48 -0.83
N ILE A 21 5.00 -5.23 -1.55
CA ILE A 21 3.63 -5.29 -1.05
C ILE A 21 3.11 -6.72 -1.28
N PRO A 22 2.73 -7.46 -0.22
CA PRO A 22 2.12 -8.78 -0.38
C PRO A 22 0.77 -8.70 -1.10
N ALA A 23 0.41 -9.72 -1.87
CA ALA A 23 -0.93 -9.86 -2.43
C ALA A 23 -2.01 -9.87 -1.33
N GLY A 24 -3.21 -9.38 -1.65
CA GLY A 24 -4.31 -9.26 -0.69
C GLY A 24 -4.01 -8.31 0.48
N SER A 25 -3.17 -7.28 0.29
CA SER A 25 -2.91 -6.30 1.33
C SER A 25 -4.01 -5.25 1.41
N ASN A 26 -4.39 -4.87 2.63
CA ASN A 26 -5.38 -3.82 2.88
C ASN A 26 -4.74 -2.55 3.43
N SER A 27 -5.46 -1.43 3.29
CA SER A 27 -5.11 -0.16 3.96
C SER A 27 -4.91 -0.35 5.46
N GLY A 28 -4.00 0.43 6.05
CA GLY A 28 -3.66 0.38 7.46
C GLY A 28 -2.57 -0.65 7.82
N LYS A 29 -2.25 -1.59 6.93
CA LYS A 29 -1.13 -2.52 7.12
C LYS A 29 0.18 -1.74 7.26
N ILE A 30 0.96 -2.05 8.30
CA ILE A 30 2.29 -1.47 8.52
C ILE A 30 3.35 -2.43 7.98
N LEU A 31 4.16 -1.93 7.05
CA LEU A 31 5.34 -2.62 6.52
C LEU A 31 6.59 -1.99 7.12
N ARG A 32 7.55 -2.82 7.52
CA ARG A 32 8.77 -2.37 8.21
C ARG A 32 9.99 -2.55 7.34
N LEU A 33 10.72 -1.45 7.11
CA LEU A 33 12.06 -1.47 6.54
C LEU A 33 13.07 -1.31 7.67
N LYS A 34 13.75 -2.41 8.00
CA LYS A 34 14.72 -2.46 9.09
C LYS A 34 15.91 -1.56 8.79
N ALA A 35 16.35 -0.78 9.78
CA ALA A 35 17.51 0.10 9.68
C ALA A 35 17.45 1.09 8.48
N ARG A 36 16.25 1.54 8.11
CA ARG A 36 16.01 2.56 7.07
C ARG A 36 15.30 3.81 7.57
N GLY A 37 15.12 3.92 8.89
CA GLY A 37 14.55 5.09 9.55
C GLY A 37 15.57 6.19 9.82
N ALA A 38 15.21 7.11 10.71
CA ALA A 38 16.08 8.20 11.15
C ALA A 38 17.34 7.67 11.86
N PHE A 39 18.43 8.43 11.74
CA PHE A 39 19.66 8.17 12.48
C PHE A 39 19.69 9.04 13.74
N ALA A 40 19.84 8.43 14.92
CA ALA A 40 19.91 9.12 16.20
C ALA A 40 20.80 8.34 17.17
N ALA A 41 21.60 9.06 17.96
CA ALA A 41 22.47 8.48 18.99
C ALA A 41 23.33 7.30 18.50
N GLY A 42 23.92 7.42 17.31
CA GLY A 42 24.80 6.38 16.74
C GLY A 42 24.07 5.15 16.18
N LYS A 43 22.73 5.14 16.15
CA LYS A 43 21.93 4.01 15.63
C LYS A 43 20.91 4.49 14.60
N ARG A 44 20.66 3.63 13.61
CA ARG A 44 19.59 3.83 12.64
C ARG A 44 18.33 3.11 13.09
N GLY A 45 17.22 3.83 13.13
CA GLY A 45 15.90 3.26 13.42
C GLY A 45 15.29 2.55 12.21
N ASP A 46 14.05 2.09 12.37
CA ASP A 46 13.27 1.45 11.31
C ASP A 46 12.36 2.48 10.63
N LEU A 47 12.06 2.26 9.35
CA LEU A 47 11.01 3.01 8.64
C LEU A 47 9.74 2.16 8.63
N LEU A 48 8.65 2.75 9.12
CA LEU A 48 7.32 2.15 9.12
C LEU A 48 6.49 2.77 8.00
N ALA A 49 6.23 2.00 6.96
CA ALA A 49 5.39 2.40 5.84
C ALA A 49 3.96 1.92 6.09
N ARG A 50 3.03 2.87 6.24
CA ARG A 50 1.59 2.57 6.30
C ARG A 50 1.06 2.45 4.87
N LEU A 51 0.45 1.30 4.55
CA LEU A 51 -0.20 1.12 3.28
C LEU A 51 -1.52 1.91 3.24
N VAL A 52 -1.73 2.68 2.19
CA VAL A 52 -2.98 3.37 1.88
C VAL A 52 -3.34 3.02 0.44
N VAL A 53 -4.49 2.37 0.26
CA VAL A 53 -5.05 2.13 -1.07
C VAL A 53 -5.79 3.39 -1.50
N THR A 54 -5.38 3.95 -2.63
CA THR A 54 -5.97 5.13 -3.25
C THR A 54 -6.60 4.76 -4.58
N LEU A 55 -7.59 5.53 -5.01
CA LEU A 55 -8.14 5.46 -6.35
C LEU A 55 -7.34 6.40 -7.27
N PRO A 56 -7.43 6.22 -8.61
CA PRO A 56 -6.91 7.20 -9.56
C PRO A 56 -7.50 8.60 -9.33
N ASP A 57 -6.72 9.65 -9.63
CA ASP A 57 -7.16 11.04 -9.43
C ASP A 57 -8.33 11.41 -10.34
N GLU A 58 -8.33 10.89 -11.57
CA GLU A 58 -9.41 11.06 -12.53
C GLU A 58 -10.34 9.84 -12.51
N PRO A 59 -11.67 10.04 -12.65
CA PRO A 59 -12.61 8.93 -12.74
C PRO A 59 -12.30 8.02 -13.93
N ASP A 60 -12.21 6.72 -13.66
CA ASP A 60 -12.08 5.69 -14.69
C ASP A 60 -13.44 4.98 -14.87
N GLU A 61 -14.03 5.13 -16.05
CA GLU A 61 -15.32 4.51 -16.39
C GLU A 61 -15.27 2.98 -16.35
N ALA A 62 -14.16 2.38 -16.81
CA ALA A 62 -13.98 0.93 -16.80
C ALA A 62 -13.86 0.41 -15.37
N LEU A 63 -13.15 1.14 -14.50
CA LEU A 63 -13.06 0.82 -13.07
C LEU A 63 -14.44 0.92 -12.38
N THR A 64 -15.20 1.96 -12.71
CA THR A 64 -16.53 2.19 -12.14
C THR A 64 -17.49 1.07 -12.52
N ARG A 65 -17.56 0.74 -13.82
CA ARG A 65 -18.36 -0.38 -14.32
C ARG A 65 -17.94 -1.71 -13.69
N PHE A 66 -16.64 -1.96 -13.57
CA PHE A 66 -16.14 -3.16 -12.89
C PHE A 66 -16.62 -3.23 -11.45
N ALA A 67 -16.55 -2.13 -10.70
CA ALA A 67 -16.97 -2.08 -9.30
C ALA A 67 -18.49 -2.31 -9.13
N GLU A 68 -19.32 -1.78 -10.03
CA GLU A 68 -20.77 -2.01 -10.05
C GLU A 68 -21.10 -3.49 -10.27
N GLU A 69 -20.53 -4.09 -11.31
CA GLU A 69 -20.73 -5.51 -11.62
C GLU A 69 -20.23 -6.41 -10.50
N TRP A 70 -19.08 -6.08 -9.91
CA TRP A 70 -18.51 -6.83 -8.80
C TRP A 70 -19.41 -6.76 -7.56
N ARG A 71 -19.91 -5.58 -7.20
CA ARG A 71 -20.81 -5.38 -6.07
C ARG A 71 -22.12 -6.16 -6.23
N ALA A 72 -22.69 -6.18 -7.43
CA ALA A 72 -23.93 -6.91 -7.71
C ALA A 72 -23.76 -8.43 -7.62
N LYS A 73 -22.66 -8.97 -8.16
CA LYS A 73 -22.39 -10.42 -8.20
C LYS A 73 -21.78 -10.96 -6.90
N ARG A 74 -21.04 -10.13 -6.17
CA ARG A 74 -20.24 -10.50 -5.01
C ARG A 74 -20.31 -9.41 -3.94
N PRO A 75 -21.47 -9.27 -3.26
CA PRO A 75 -21.61 -8.27 -2.21
C PRO A 75 -20.59 -8.54 -1.11
N TYR A 76 -19.64 -7.62 -0.96
CA TYR A 76 -18.69 -7.60 0.13
C TYR A 76 -18.88 -6.30 0.90
N MET A 77 -19.21 -6.42 2.17
CA MET A 77 -19.32 -5.29 3.08
C MET A 77 -18.10 -5.36 4.00
N PRO A 78 -17.07 -4.50 3.79
CA PRO A 78 -15.98 -4.42 4.74
C PRO A 78 -16.56 -4.07 6.11
N GLY A 79 -16.22 -4.87 7.12
CA GLY A 79 -16.73 -4.68 8.48
C GLY A 79 -16.15 -3.44 9.13
N ARG A 80 -17.02 -2.72 9.84
CA ARG A 80 -16.81 -1.69 10.89
C ARG A 80 -15.37 -1.33 11.24
#